data_AF-A0A6J6B4P4-F1
#
_entry.id   AF-A0A6J6B4P4-F1
#
_cell.length_a   1.000
_cell.length_b   1.000
_cell.length_c   1.000
_cell.angle_alpha   90.00
_cell.angle_beta   90.00
_cell.angle_gamma   90.00
#
_symmetry.space_group_name_H-M   'P 1'
#
loop_
_entity.id
_entity.type
_entity.pdbx_description
1 polymer ?
#
loop_
_entity_poly.entity_id
_entity_poly.type
_entity_poly.pdbx_seq_one_letter_code
_entity_poly.pdbx_strand_id
1 'polypeptide(L)'
;MSEKSKRDHDPDDANDRELINMEFESMVEGLSLDESSPSTYLDELENFVDQNRFVAPTPPRKSLSVNIKSALSAFKKWKDGKTDRDGDGVAL
;
A
#
# COMPACT_ATOMS: atom_id res chain seq x y z
N MET A 1 -37.94 -20.91 -56.59
CA MET A 1 -38.07 -19.46 -56.85
C MET A 1 -37.39 -18.75 -55.69
N SER A 2 -36.28 -18.06 -55.94
CA SER A 2 -35.47 -17.39 -54.91
C SER A 2 -36.04 -15.99 -54.70
N GLU A 3 -36.70 -15.78 -53.57
CA GLU A 3 -37.28 -14.48 -53.23
C GLU A 3 -36.17 -13.57 -52.73
N LYS A 4 -35.77 -12.66 -53.62
CA LYS A 4 -34.66 -11.72 -53.43
C LYS A 4 -35.07 -10.70 -52.37
N SER A 5 -34.39 -10.75 -51.23
CA SER A 5 -34.45 -9.73 -50.17
C SER A 5 -34.15 -8.35 -50.76
N LYS A 6 -35.20 -7.58 -51.03
CA LYS A 6 -35.12 -6.13 -51.14
C LYS A 6 -35.54 -5.59 -49.77
N ARG A 7 -34.56 -5.48 -48.88
CA ARG A 7 -34.66 -4.49 -47.80
C ARG A 7 -34.37 -3.17 -48.47
N ASP A 8 -35.44 -2.51 -48.91
CA ASP A 8 -35.37 -1.12 -49.30
C ASP A 8 -34.74 -0.38 -48.11
N HIS A 9 -33.57 0.20 -48.34
CA HIS A 9 -32.90 1.05 -47.38
C HIS A 9 -33.72 2.33 -47.33
N ASP A 10 -34.70 2.34 -46.43
CA ASP A 10 -35.52 3.49 -46.11
C ASP A 10 -34.55 4.62 -45.71
N PRO A 11 -34.59 5.82 -46.34
CA PRO A 11 -33.78 6.95 -45.90
C PRO A 11 -34.00 7.29 -44.41
N ASP A 12 -35.14 6.89 -43.86
CA ASP A 12 -35.46 6.99 -42.44
C ASP A 12 -34.60 6.05 -41.56
N ASP A 13 -34.26 4.82 -42.00
CA ASP A 13 -33.38 3.90 -41.23
C ASP A 13 -31.92 4.40 -41.18
N ALA A 14 -31.48 5.13 -42.21
CA ALA A 14 -30.15 5.76 -42.22
C ALA A 14 -30.10 6.93 -41.22
N ASN A 15 -31.12 7.79 -41.23
CA ASN A 15 -31.24 8.92 -40.32
C ASN A 15 -31.43 8.45 -38.86
N ASP A 16 -32.24 7.42 -38.63
CA ASP A 16 -32.46 6.83 -37.31
C ASP A 16 -31.16 6.26 -36.72
N ARG A 17 -30.31 5.63 -37.55
CA ARG A 17 -28.98 5.17 -37.11
C ARG A 17 -28.05 6.33 -36.75
N GLU A 18 -28.11 7.43 -37.50
CA GLU A 18 -27.33 8.63 -37.19
C GLU A 18 -27.79 9.28 -35.87
N LEU A 19 -29.12 9.35 -35.65
CA LEU A 19 -29.73 9.78 -34.38
C LEU A 19 -29.30 8.89 -33.20
N ILE A 20 -29.35 7.57 -33.36
CA ILE A 20 -28.95 6.60 -32.33
C ILE A 20 -27.45 6.73 -32.00
N ASN A 21 -26.59 6.88 -33.02
CA ASN A 21 -25.17 7.06 -32.80
C ASN A 21 -24.87 8.38 -32.10
N MET A 22 -25.56 9.46 -32.45
CA MET A 22 -25.40 10.77 -31.81
C MET A 22 -25.81 10.73 -30.33
N GLU A 23 -26.90 10.04 -30.01
CA GLU A 23 -27.34 9.84 -28.64
C GLU A 23 -26.35 8.97 -27.85
N PHE A 24 -25.82 7.91 -28.46
CA PHE A 24 -24.80 7.07 -27.86
C PHE A 24 -23.50 7.85 -27.57
N GLU A 25 -22.99 8.61 -28.54
CA GLU A 25 -21.81 9.45 -28.36
C GLU A 25 -22.03 10.51 -27.27
N SER A 26 -23.23 11.09 -27.17
CA SER A 26 -23.57 12.03 -26.08
C SER A 26 -23.58 11.37 -24.69
N MET A 27 -24.04 10.11 -24.59
CA MET A 27 -23.97 9.35 -23.33
C MET A 27 -22.53 8.98 -22.96
N VAL A 28 -21.69 8.67 -23.95
CA VAL A 28 -20.28 8.28 -23.75
C VAL A 28 -19.39 9.49 -23.50
N GLU A 29 -19.66 10.64 -24.10
CA GLU A 29 -18.92 11.90 -23.88
C GLU A 29 -19.03 12.39 -22.43
N GLY A 30 -20.19 12.19 -21.80
CA GLY A 30 -20.42 12.48 -20.39
C GLY A 30 -19.76 11.48 -19.42
N LEU A 31 -19.34 10.31 -19.92
CA LEU A 31 -18.52 9.35 -19.18
C LEU A 31 -17.05 9.76 -19.36
N SER A 32 -16.69 10.89 -18.76
CA SER A 32 -15.29 11.20 -18.50
C SER A 32 -14.75 10.11 -17.57
N LEU A 33 -14.13 9.08 -18.15
CA LEU A 33 -13.23 8.17 -17.45
C LEU A 33 -12.05 9.01 -16.96
N ASP A 34 -12.23 9.71 -15.85
CA ASP A 34 -11.13 10.27 -15.08
C ASP A 34 -10.42 9.12 -14.36
N GLU A 35 -9.78 8.28 -15.17
CA GLU A 35 -8.90 7.20 -14.74
C GLU A 35 -7.45 7.49 -15.15
N SER A 36 -7.15 8.75 -15.52
CA SER A 36 -5.78 9.22 -15.70
C SER A 36 -5.31 9.99 -14.47
N SER A 37 -5.49 9.40 -13.28
CA SER A 37 -4.59 9.79 -12.20
C SER A 37 -3.17 9.46 -12.66
N PRO A 38 -2.20 10.37 -12.52
CA PRO A 38 -0.81 10.09 -12.87
C PRO A 38 -0.20 8.95 -12.03
N SER A 39 -0.90 8.52 -10.97
CA SER A 39 -0.59 7.33 -10.19
C SER A 39 -1.76 6.35 -10.20
N THR A 40 -1.44 5.08 -10.41
CA THR A 40 -2.36 3.96 -10.26
C THR A 40 -2.50 3.62 -8.77
N TYR A 41 -3.62 2.99 -8.38
CA TYR A 41 -3.75 2.40 -7.03
C TYR A 41 -2.56 1.48 -6.68
N LEU A 42 -2.01 0.76 -7.66
CA LEU A 42 -0.82 -0.08 -7.45
C LEU A 42 0.45 0.75 -7.18
N ASP A 43 0.60 1.91 -7.82
CA ASP A 43 1.74 2.82 -7.58
C ASP A 43 1.64 3.45 -6.17
N GLU A 44 0.42 3.70 -5.68
CA GLU A 44 0.19 4.13 -4.30
C GLU A 44 0.55 3.02 -3.30
N LEU A 45 0.15 1.77 -3.56
CA LEU A 45 0.53 0.61 -2.74
C LEU A 45 2.05 0.40 -2.69
N GLU A 46 2.75 0.59 -3.81
CA GLU A 46 4.22 0.53 -3.86
C GLU A 46 4.85 1.62 -2.99
N ASN A 47 4.31 2.85 -3.04
CA ASN A 47 4.76 3.95 -2.18
C ASN A 47 4.55 3.69 -0.68
N PHE A 48 3.47 2.98 -0.28
CA PHE A 48 3.24 2.63 1.13
C PHE A 48 4.27 1.65 1.70
N VAL A 49 4.84 0.78 0.86
CA VAL A 49 5.89 -0.17 1.26
C VAL A 49 7.17 0.56 1.66
N ASP A 50 7.52 1.63 0.93
CA ASP A 50 8.70 2.42 1.23
C ASP A 50 8.51 3.34 2.44
N GLN A 51 7.32 3.92 2.63
CA GLN A 51 7.03 4.80 3.77
C GLN A 51 7.00 4.07 5.12
N ASN A 52 6.55 2.81 5.15
CA ASN A 52 6.49 2.00 6.37
C ASN A 52 7.67 1.04 6.52
N ARG A 53 8.71 1.21 5.70
CA ARG A 53 9.89 0.35 5.76
C ARG A 53 10.56 0.50 7.12
N PHE A 54 10.91 -0.62 7.73
CA PHE A 54 11.67 -0.62 8.98
C PHE A 54 13.01 0.09 8.77
N VAL A 55 13.13 1.31 9.29
CA VAL A 55 14.40 2.01 9.41
C VAL A 55 14.99 1.63 10.76
N ALA A 56 15.98 0.73 10.74
CA ALA A 56 16.69 0.35 11.94
C ALA A 56 17.32 1.62 12.57
N PRO A 57 17.00 1.96 13.83
CA PRO A 57 17.65 3.09 14.49
C PRO A 57 19.14 2.77 14.61
N THR A 58 20.01 3.72 14.24
CA THR A 58 21.45 3.55 14.42
C THR A 58 21.76 3.47 15.92
N PRO A 59 22.26 2.33 16.43
CA PRO A 59 22.53 2.20 17.85
C PRO A 59 23.63 3.19 18.27
N PRO A 60 23.52 3.83 19.44
CA PRO A 60 24.55 4.73 19.93
C PRO A 60 25.87 3.97 20.11
N ARG A 61 26.98 4.57 19.68
CA ARG A 61 28.31 3.96 19.82
C ARG A 61 28.65 3.82 21.30
N LYS A 62 28.64 2.59 21.81
CA LYS A 62 29.12 2.30 23.16
C LYS A 62 30.65 2.31 23.15
N SER A 63 31.25 3.12 24.01
CA SER A 63 32.70 3.11 24.19
C SER A 63 33.15 1.86 24.94
N LEU A 64 34.36 1.36 24.63
CA LEU A 64 34.95 0.21 25.33
C LEU A 64 35.03 0.44 26.84
N SER A 65 35.24 1.69 27.28
CA SER A 65 35.28 2.06 28.69
C SER A 65 33.93 1.88 29.39
N VAL A 66 32.80 2.12 28.72
CA VAL A 66 31.45 1.86 29.26
C VAL A 66 31.23 0.36 29.42
N ASN A 67 31.67 -0.45 28.46
CA ASN A 67 31.57 -1.91 28.54
C ASN A 67 32.41 -2.47 29.71
N ILE A 68 33.66 -2.00 29.86
CA ILE A 68 34.54 -2.41 30.97
C ILE A 68 33.97 -1.97 32.33
N LYS A 69 33.46 -0.74 32.44
CA LYS A 69 32.81 -0.27 33.67
C LYS A 69 31.59 -1.11 34.03
N SER A 70 30.77 -1.46 33.04
CA SER A 70 29.60 -2.32 33.25
C SER A 70 30.01 -3.72 33.72
N ALA A 71 31.04 -4.32 33.12
CA ALA A 71 31.57 -5.62 33.53
C ALA A 71 32.13 -5.60 34.95
N LEU A 72 32.89 -4.55 35.31
CA LEU A 72 33.43 -4.38 36.66
C LEU A 72 32.32 -4.17 37.70
N SER A 73 31.26 -3.42 37.36
CA SER A 73 30.12 -3.23 38.26
C SER A 73 29.33 -4.52 38.47
N ALA A 74 29.17 -5.36 37.45
CA ALA A 74 28.53 -6.66 37.56
C ALA A 74 29.37 -7.62 38.41
N PHE A 75 30.69 -7.62 38.22
CA PHE A 75 31.62 -8.40 39.04
C PHE A 75 31.63 -7.91 40.49
N LYS A 76 31.61 -6.60 40.71
CA LYS A 76 31.51 -6.01 42.04
C LYS A 76 30.18 -6.38 42.71
N LYS A 77 29.06 -6.35 41.99
CA LYS A 77 27.74 -6.78 42.48
C LYS A 77 27.71 -8.27 42.83
N TRP A 78 28.34 -9.13 42.01
CA TRP A 78 28.51 -10.55 42.32
C TRP A 78 29.36 -10.76 43.57
N LYS A 79 30.47 -10.02 43.70
CA LYS A 79 31.39 -10.11 44.83
C LYS A 79 30.80 -9.55 46.12
N ASP A 80 30.01 -8.47 46.03
CA ASP A 80 29.35 -7.81 47.16
C ASP A 80 27.99 -8.46 47.48
N GLY A 81 27.70 -9.63 46.92
CA GLY A 81 26.45 -10.38 47.05
C GLY A 81 26.04 -10.65 48.50
N LYS A 82 25.34 -9.70 49.11
CA LYS A 82 24.39 -9.94 50.19
C LYS A 82 23.11 -10.47 49.55
N THR A 83 22.65 -11.62 50.03
CA THR A 83 21.56 -12.42 49.47
C THR A 83 20.19 -11.85 49.85
N ASP A 84 19.92 -10.58 49.59
CA ASP A 84 18.58 -10.02 49.84
C ASP A 84 17.83 -10.11 48.50
N ARG A 85 17.38 -11.34 48.22
CA ARG A 85 16.56 -11.72 47.07
C ARG A 85 15.13 -11.25 47.31
N ASP A 86 14.85 -9.98 47.03
CA ASP A 86 13.51 -9.42 47.15
C ASP A 86 12.89 -9.07 45.78
N GLY A 87 13.25 -9.77 44.69
CA GLY A 87 12.75 -9.37 43.36
C GLY A 87 12.75 -10.38 42.21
N ASP A 88 13.28 -11.60 42.35
CA ASP A 88 12.96 -12.68 41.40
C ASP A 88 11.66 -13.33 41.84
N GLY A 89 10.53 -12.81 41.32
CA GLY A 89 9.16 -13.16 41.69
C GLY A 89 8.78 -14.65 41.53
N VAL A 90 9.36 -15.50 42.37
CA VAL A 90 8.98 -16.88 42.61
C VAL A 90 8.76 -16.99 44.12
N ALA A 91 7.58 -16.57 44.56
CA ALA A 91 7.00 -17.02 45.81
C ALA A 91 5.82 -17.94 45.46
N LEU A 92 5.90 -19.19 45.92
CA LEU A 92 4.78 -20.12 46.03
C LEU A 92 3.83 -19.65 47.14
#